data_AF-A0A821FIL3-F1
#
_entry.id   AF-A0A821FIL3-F1
#
_cell.length_a   1.000
_cell.length_b   1.000
_cell.length_c   1.000
_cell.angle_alpha   90.00
_cell.angle_beta   90.00
_cell.angle_gamma   90.00
#
_symmetry.space_group_name_H-M   'P 1'
#
loop_
_entity.id
_entity.type
_entity.pdbx_description
1 polymer ?
#
loop_
_entity_poly.entity_id
_entity_poly.type
_entity_poly.pdbx_seq_one_letter_code
_entity_poly.pdbx_strand_id
1 'polypeptide(L)'
;MSNIQYEYVDESSIDENYKCLICNEPFQQPVTTSCDHSYCQICIQHWLDEGYSSCPVCRHPLSINNLKPVKTRLVLNILDRLLVKCLQCEQTGIQRGNFNDHISKICPKGSIVCSASDIKCPWSGQRDQLQNHLINCSYEQLRPVIDSFINTNRQLEQQIQVLTNQVQTLQTAG
;
A
#
# COMPACT_ATOMS: atom_id res chain seq x y z
N MET A 1 -8.81 16.24 -4.76
CA MET A 1 -8.43 16.37 -3.33
C MET A 1 -7.94 15.03 -2.86
N SER A 2 -6.66 14.90 -2.50
CA SER A 2 -6.08 13.65 -2.01
C SER A 2 -6.78 13.24 -0.71
N ASN A 3 -7.22 11.99 -0.64
CA ASN A 3 -7.84 11.40 0.55
C ASN A 3 -6.73 11.13 1.58
N ILE A 4 -6.26 12.17 2.27
CA ILE A 4 -5.19 12.06 3.25
C ILE A 4 -5.75 11.35 4.49
N GLN A 5 -5.18 10.18 4.82
CA GLN A 5 -5.62 9.34 5.94
C GLN A 5 -4.94 9.73 7.27
N TYR A 6 -4.28 10.88 7.31
CA TYR A 6 -3.51 11.38 8.45
C TYR A 6 -3.57 12.89 8.55
N GLU A 7 -3.24 13.42 9.72
CA GLU A 7 -3.04 14.85 9.99
C GLU A 7 -1.59 15.08 10.46
N TYR A 8 -1.00 16.23 10.14
CA TYR A 8 0.32 16.58 10.68
C TYR A 8 0.21 16.98 12.15
N VAL A 9 1.10 16.46 12.99
CA VAL A 9 1.07 16.71 14.45
C VAL A 9 1.44 18.15 14.79
N ASP A 10 2.37 18.73 14.04
CA ASP A 10 2.81 20.10 14.20
C ASP A 10 3.03 20.72 12.82
N GLU A 11 1.94 21.19 12.22
CA GLU A 11 1.96 21.83 10.91
C GLU A 11 2.70 23.18 10.93
N SER A 12 2.72 23.84 12.09
CA SER A 12 3.31 25.16 12.28
C SER A 12 4.84 25.15 12.23
N SER A 13 5.47 24.02 12.57
CA SER A 13 6.93 23.85 12.48
C SER A 13 7.42 23.41 11.10
N ILE A 14 6.52 23.17 10.15
CA ILE A 14 6.91 22.78 8.80
C ILE A 14 7.27 24.02 8.00
N ASP A 15 8.53 24.10 7.58
CA ASP A 15 9.06 25.18 6.74
C ASP A 15 8.26 25.28 5.42
N GLU A 16 7.84 26.51 5.10
CA GLU A 16 7.07 26.86 3.89
C GLU A 16 7.79 26.44 2.59
N ASN A 17 9.13 26.36 2.60
CA ASN A 17 9.92 25.87 1.47
C ASN A 17 9.67 24.39 1.15
N TYR A 18 9.04 23.64 2.07
CA TYR A 18 8.66 22.25 1.90
C TYR A 18 7.17 22.06 1.62
N LYS A 19 6.42 23.15 1.43
CA LYS A 19 4.99 23.13 1.12
C LYS A 19 4.71 23.37 -0.36
N CYS A 20 3.68 22.71 -0.85
CA CYS A 20 3.19 22.86 -2.20
C CYS A 20 2.39 24.15 -2.35
N LEU A 21 2.75 25.00 -3.31
CA LEU A 21 2.10 26.29 -3.54
C LEU A 21 0.67 26.19 -4.10
N ILE A 22 0.19 24.99 -4.42
CA ILE A 22 -1.19 24.75 -4.87
C ILE A 22 -2.09 24.34 -3.70
N CYS A 23 -1.68 23.36 -2.91
CA CYS A 23 -2.50 22.83 -1.82
C CYS A 23 -2.12 23.35 -0.42
N ASN A 24 -1.01 24.10 -0.32
CA ASN A 24 -0.43 24.62 0.92
C ASN A 24 -0.03 23.54 1.95
N GLU A 25 0.14 22.29 1.51
CA GLU A 25 0.52 21.14 2.34
C GLU A 25 1.97 20.73 2.07
N PRO A 26 2.65 20.06 3.02
CA PRO A 26 3.97 19.49 2.79
C PRO A 26 3.97 18.57 1.58
N PHE A 27 5.02 18.66 0.74
CA PHE A 27 5.04 17.96 -0.54
C PHE A 27 4.77 16.45 -0.43
N GLN A 28 3.83 15.98 -1.25
CA GLN A 28 3.56 14.57 -1.54
C GLN A 28 4.04 14.26 -2.96
N GLN A 29 5.00 13.32 -3.07
CA GLN A 29 5.65 12.98 -4.34
C GLN A 29 6.07 14.24 -5.12
N PRO A 30 6.98 15.07 -4.57
CA PRO A 30 7.32 16.35 -5.17
C PRO A 30 7.89 16.18 -6.59
N VAL A 31 7.44 17.05 -7.48
CA VAL A 31 7.99 17.22 -8.83
C VAL A 31 8.48 18.66 -9.01
N THR A 32 9.58 18.83 -9.74
CA THR A 32 10.12 20.14 -10.13
C THR A 32 9.86 20.36 -11.62
N THR A 33 9.47 21.58 -11.94
CA THR A 33 9.21 22.04 -13.31
C THR A 33 10.50 22.51 -14.01
N SER A 34 10.43 22.81 -15.31
CA SER A 34 11.56 23.41 -16.06
C SER A 34 11.92 24.84 -15.62
N CYS A 35 11.05 25.49 -14.83
CA CYS A 35 11.28 26.81 -14.25
C CYS A 35 11.61 26.76 -12.75
N ASP A 36 12.08 25.61 -12.28
CA ASP A 36 12.56 25.33 -10.92
C ASP A 36 11.54 25.47 -9.78
N HIS A 37 10.26 25.69 -10.08
CA HIS A 37 9.18 25.60 -9.08
C HIS A 37 8.79 24.14 -8.83
N SER A 38 8.47 23.82 -7.57
CA SER A 38 8.08 22.49 -7.13
C SER A 38 6.63 22.43 -6.63
N TYR A 39 5.99 21.28 -6.87
CA TYR A 39 4.59 21.00 -6.52
C TYR A 39 4.44 19.53 -6.11
N CYS A 40 3.34 19.18 -5.44
CA CYS A 40 2.91 17.77 -5.37
C CYS A 40 2.59 17.30 -6.79
N GLN A 41 2.98 16.06 -7.15
CA GLN A 41 2.72 15.50 -8.47
C GLN A 41 1.25 15.62 -8.89
N ILE A 42 0.33 15.23 -8.00
CA ILE A 42 -1.11 15.27 -8.27
C ILE A 42 -1.61 16.72 -8.42
N CYS A 43 -1.08 17.66 -7.64
CA CYS A 43 -1.53 19.04 -7.69
C CYS A 43 -1.20 19.71 -9.02
N ILE A 44 0.04 19.59 -9.49
CA ILE A 44 0.43 20.20 -10.77
C ILE A 44 -0.16 19.45 -11.95
N GLN A 45 -0.36 18.13 -11.82
CA GLN A 45 -1.04 17.38 -12.87
C GLN A 45 -2.50 17.80 -13.02
N HIS A 46 -3.23 17.94 -11.92
CA HIS A 46 -4.60 18.45 -11.94
C HIS A 46 -4.69 19.84 -12.56
N TRP A 47 -3.76 20.73 -12.22
CA TRP A 47 -3.67 22.06 -12.83
C TRP A 47 -3.50 21.98 -14.36
N LEU A 48 -2.65 21.09 -14.86
CA LEU A 48 -2.47 20.92 -16.31
C LEU A 48 -3.69 20.26 -16.97
N ASP A 49 -4.35 19.33 -16.27
CA ASP A 49 -5.55 18.63 -16.74
C ASP A 49 -6.77 19.57 -16.83
N GLU A 50 -6.84 20.62 -16.00
CA GLU A 50 -7.83 21.70 -16.10
C GLU A 50 -7.63 22.61 -17.33
N GLY A 51 -6.62 22.35 -18.16
CA GLY A 51 -6.37 23.05 -19.42
C GLY A 51 -5.38 24.20 -19.31
N TYR A 52 -4.78 24.43 -18.14
CA TYR A 52 -3.69 25.38 -18.00
C TYR A 52 -2.39 24.82 -18.58
N SER A 53 -1.60 25.69 -19.23
CA SER A 53 -0.34 25.32 -19.89
C SER A 53 0.85 26.14 -19.39
N SER A 54 0.78 26.59 -18.13
CA SER A 54 1.81 27.44 -17.52
C SER A 54 2.00 27.14 -16.04
N CYS A 55 3.17 27.49 -15.53
CA CYS A 55 3.49 27.42 -14.11
C CYS A 55 2.55 28.34 -13.28
N PRO A 56 1.89 27.85 -12.21
CA PRO A 56 1.02 28.65 -11.36
C PRO A 56 1.67 29.91 -10.76
N VAL A 57 3.00 29.89 -10.55
CA VAL A 57 3.72 30.97 -9.87
C VAL A 57 4.26 32.00 -10.87
N CYS A 58 5.06 31.56 -11.85
CA CYS A 58 5.78 32.45 -12.75
C CYS A 58 5.23 32.51 -14.18
N ARG A 59 4.17 31.75 -14.47
CA ARG A 59 3.52 31.66 -15.80
C ARG A 59 4.43 31.17 -16.94
N HIS A 60 5.59 30.59 -16.61
CA HIS A 60 6.45 29.95 -17.61
C HIS A 60 5.70 28.80 -18.31
N PRO A 61 5.80 28.64 -19.64
CA PRO A 61 5.13 27.55 -20.36
C PRO A 61 5.46 26.19 -19.76
N LEU A 62 4.43 25.39 -19.51
CA LEU A 62 4.55 24.13 -18.80
C LEU A 62 3.63 23.07 -19.41
N SER A 63 4.17 21.87 -19.59
CA SER A 63 3.44 20.66 -19.97
C SER A 63 3.83 19.51 -19.05
N ILE A 64 3.07 18.41 -19.11
CA ILE A 64 3.33 17.22 -18.30
C ILE A 64 4.75 16.66 -18.48
N ASN A 65 5.31 16.78 -19.69
CA ASN A 65 6.66 16.31 -20.03
C ASN A 65 7.76 17.13 -19.35
N ASN A 66 7.44 18.32 -18.83
CA ASN A 66 8.39 19.17 -18.12
C ASN A 66 8.48 18.85 -16.62
N LEU A 67 7.65 17.94 -16.11
CA LEU A 67 7.63 17.56 -14.70
C LEU A 67 8.69 16.49 -14.41
N LYS A 68 9.60 16.78 -13.47
CA LYS A 68 10.65 15.85 -13.05
C LYS A 68 10.50 15.50 -11.57
N PRO A 69 10.40 14.22 -11.19
CA PRO A 69 10.38 13.82 -9.78
C PRO A 69 11.62 14.31 -9.03
N VAL A 70 11.41 14.86 -7.83
CA VAL A 70 12.52 15.21 -6.94
C VAL A 70 13.15 13.93 -6.41
N LYS A 71 14.43 13.69 -6.77
CA LYS A 71 15.20 12.51 -6.35
C LYS A 71 16.17 12.79 -5.20
N THR A 72 16.29 14.05 -4.78
CA THR A 72 17.22 14.50 -3.74
C THR A 72 16.84 13.88 -2.40
N ARG A 73 17.66 12.94 -1.92
CA ARG A 73 17.38 12.17 -0.69
C ARG A 73 17.26 13.04 0.55
N LEU A 74 18.04 14.12 0.64
CA LEU A 74 17.95 15.05 1.77
C LEU A 74 16.54 15.64 1.92
N VAL A 75 15.95 16.11 0.81
CA VAL A 75 14.60 16.70 0.79
C VAL A 75 13.56 15.64 1.15
N LEU A 76 13.64 14.46 0.52
CA LEU A 76 12.71 13.36 0.80
C LEU A 76 12.77 12.92 2.27
N ASN A 77 13.97 12.75 2.83
CA ASN A 77 14.17 12.37 4.23
C ASN A 77 13.66 13.43 5.22
N ILE A 78 13.74 14.71 4.90
CA ILE A 78 13.14 15.78 5.72
C ILE A 78 11.64 15.62 5.76
N LEU A 79 11.01 15.49 4.59
CA LEU A 79 9.57 15.34 4.48
C LEU A 79 9.08 14.04 5.15
N ASP A 80 9.83 12.94 5.05
CA ASP A 80 9.43 11.64 5.61
C ASP A 80 9.54 11.56 7.14
N ARG A 81 10.36 12.43 7.75
CA ARG A 81 10.49 12.55 9.22
C ARG A 81 9.37 13.36 9.87
N LEU A 82 8.54 14.03 9.08
CA LEU A 82 7.35 14.72 9.60
C LEU A 82 6.48 13.74 10.37
N LEU A 83 6.01 14.16 11.54
CA LEU A 83 5.16 13.34 12.39
C LEU A 83 3.70 13.55 12.05
N VAL A 84 2.96 12.45 11.93
CA VAL A 84 1.54 12.45 11.60
C VAL A 84 0.73 11.69 12.65
N LYS A 85 -0.54 12.06 12.74
CA LYS A 85 -1.61 11.39 13.49
C LYS A 85 -2.44 10.56 12.52
N CYS A 86 -2.64 9.29 12.81
CA CYS A 86 -3.57 8.45 12.06
C CYS A 86 -5.01 8.91 12.31
N LEU A 87 -5.76 9.21 11.26
CA LEU A 87 -7.19 9.58 11.37
C LEU A 87 -8.10 8.40 11.74
N GLN A 88 -7.62 7.17 11.59
CA GLN A 88 -8.42 5.98 11.87
C GLN A 88 -8.30 5.52 13.32
N CYS A 89 -7.08 5.48 13.87
CA CYS A 89 -6.82 4.97 15.22
C CYS A 89 -6.30 6.03 16.20
N GLU A 90 -6.20 7.29 15.77
CA GLU A 90 -5.74 8.43 16.55
C GLU A 90 -4.28 8.35 17.05
N GLN A 91 -3.53 7.31 16.69
CA GLN A 91 -2.12 7.17 17.04
C GLN A 91 -1.31 8.33 16.44
N THR A 92 -0.60 9.05 17.30
CA THR A 92 0.30 10.16 16.96
C THR A 92 1.76 9.72 16.89
N GLY A 93 2.64 10.57 16.36
CA GLY A 93 4.09 10.32 16.35
C GLY A 93 4.54 9.31 15.31
N ILE A 94 3.70 9.02 14.32
CA ILE A 94 4.06 8.15 13.20
C ILE A 94 4.86 8.99 12.22
N GLN A 95 6.05 8.54 11.82
CA GLN A 95 6.77 9.18 10.72
C GLN A 95 5.96 9.03 9.43
N ARG A 96 5.76 10.13 8.70
CA ARG A 96 4.98 10.17 7.47
C ARG A 96 5.47 9.12 6.46
N GLY A 97 6.78 8.93 6.33
CA GLY A 97 7.37 7.90 5.46
C GLY A 97 6.96 6.47 5.82
N ASN A 98 6.62 6.21 7.10
CA ASN A 98 6.20 4.91 7.63
C ASN A 98 4.68 4.77 7.75
N PHE A 99 3.90 5.76 7.31
CA PHE A 99 2.46 5.75 7.50
C PHE A 99 1.77 4.59 6.76
N ASN A 100 2.26 4.24 5.56
CA ASN A 100 1.73 3.09 4.80
C ASN A 100 1.97 1.75 5.53
N ASP A 101 3.14 1.60 6.17
CA ASP A 101 3.43 0.43 7.01
C ASP A 101 2.54 0.42 8.25
N HIS A 102 2.30 1.58 8.86
CA HIS A 102 1.33 1.68 9.94
C HIS A 102 -0.05 1.18 9.50
N ILE A 103 -0.65 1.71 8.43
CA ILE A 103 -1.99 1.32 7.98
C ILE A 103 -2.06 -0.18 7.63
N SER A 104 -1.07 -0.70 6.91
CA SER A 104 -1.10 -2.07 6.39
C SER A 104 -0.73 -3.14 7.42
N LYS A 105 0.09 -2.83 8.44
CA LYS A 105 0.65 -3.84 9.35
C LYS A 105 0.30 -3.62 10.82
N ILE A 106 0.09 -2.38 11.25
CA ILE A 106 0.05 -2.01 12.67
C ILE A 106 -1.32 -1.49 13.09
N CYS A 107 -1.96 -0.67 12.27
CA CYS A 107 -3.18 0.06 12.60
C CYS A 107 -4.29 -0.91 13.03
N PRO A 108 -4.85 -0.75 14.25
CA PRO A 108 -5.96 -1.59 14.72
C PRO A 108 -7.23 -1.37 13.90
N LYS A 109 -7.36 -0.20 13.26
CA LYS A 109 -8.47 0.16 12.38
C LYS A 109 -8.19 -0.07 10.90
N GLY A 110 -7.01 -0.59 10.57
CA GLY A 110 -6.64 -0.95 9.21
C GLY A 110 -7.53 -2.09 8.68
N SER A 111 -7.96 -1.97 7.43
CA SER A 111 -8.77 -2.98 6.76
C SER A 111 -7.91 -4.19 6.41
N ILE A 112 -8.33 -5.37 6.86
CA ILE A 112 -7.66 -6.65 6.60
C ILE A 112 -8.67 -7.71 6.18
N VAL A 113 -8.16 -8.77 5.56
CA VAL A 113 -8.91 -9.99 5.25
C VAL A 113 -8.63 -11.06 6.28
N CYS A 114 -9.53 -12.05 6.39
CA CYS A 114 -9.30 -13.22 7.21
C CYS A 114 -8.08 -14.02 6.72
N SER A 115 -7.39 -14.71 7.64
CA SER A 115 -6.33 -15.65 7.31
C SER A 115 -6.83 -16.79 6.41
N ALA A 116 -8.09 -17.18 6.52
CA ALA A 116 -8.74 -18.18 5.64
C ALA A 116 -9.23 -17.61 4.29
N SER A 117 -8.73 -16.45 3.86
CA SER A 117 -9.11 -15.87 2.55
C SER A 117 -8.59 -16.69 1.36
N ASP A 118 -7.52 -17.46 1.54
CA ASP A 118 -7.00 -18.47 0.60
C ASP A 118 -8.04 -19.55 0.27
N ILE A 119 -8.80 -19.98 1.27
CA ILE A 119 -9.94 -20.90 1.13
C ILE A 119 -11.29 -20.15 1.02
N LYS A 120 -11.24 -18.89 0.57
CA LYS A 120 -12.38 -18.06 0.20
C LYS A 120 -13.31 -17.66 1.35
N CYS A 121 -12.78 -17.53 2.57
CA CYS A 121 -13.49 -16.80 3.61
C CYS A 121 -13.82 -15.37 3.10
N PRO A 122 -15.10 -14.94 3.09
CA PRO A 122 -15.50 -13.65 2.54
C PRO A 122 -15.26 -12.48 3.49
N TRP A 123 -14.79 -12.75 4.71
CA TRP A 123 -14.66 -11.72 5.73
C TRP A 123 -13.51 -10.76 5.42
N SER A 124 -13.86 -9.47 5.47
CA SER A 124 -12.92 -8.35 5.51
C SER A 124 -13.46 -7.33 6.51
N GLY A 125 -12.56 -6.69 7.26
CA GLY A 125 -12.95 -5.80 8.34
C GLY A 125 -11.76 -5.11 9.01
N GLN A 126 -12.03 -4.39 10.10
CA GLN A 126 -10.97 -3.74 10.88
C GLN A 126 -10.12 -4.79 11.60
N ARG A 127 -8.81 -4.55 11.72
CA ARG A 127 -7.86 -5.48 12.37
C ARG A 127 -8.26 -5.85 13.80
N ASP A 128 -8.80 -4.91 14.56
CA ASP A 128 -9.28 -5.13 15.93
C ASP A 128 -10.53 -6.02 16.02
N GLN A 129 -11.30 -6.15 14.92
CA GLN A 129 -12.44 -7.04 14.82
C GLN A 129 -12.06 -8.48 14.45
N LEU A 130 -10.81 -8.72 14.03
CA LEU A 130 -10.36 -10.02 13.54
C LEU A 130 -10.53 -11.11 14.61
N GLN A 131 -10.16 -10.86 15.86
CA GLN A 131 -10.27 -11.89 16.90
C GLN A 131 -11.71 -12.35 17.13
N ASN A 132 -12.66 -11.40 17.13
CA ASN A 132 -14.08 -11.72 17.25
C ASN A 132 -14.59 -12.54 16.05
N HIS A 133 -14.07 -12.25 14.85
CA HIS A 133 -14.34 -13.04 13.68
C HIS A 133 -13.76 -14.45 13.78
N LEU A 134 -12.47 -14.59 14.16
CA LEU A 134 -11.76 -15.88 14.20
C LEU A 134 -12.46 -16.89 15.12
N ILE A 135 -13.01 -16.47 16.25
CA ILE A 135 -13.77 -17.33 17.18
C ILE A 135 -14.94 -18.03 16.46
N ASN A 136 -15.58 -17.35 15.51
CA ASN A 136 -16.77 -17.82 14.82
C ASN A 136 -16.52 -18.14 13.33
N CYS A 137 -15.25 -18.16 12.89
CA CYS A 137 -14.93 -18.34 11.48
C CYS A 137 -14.97 -19.82 11.11
N SER A 138 -16.06 -20.24 10.43
CA SER A 138 -16.20 -21.61 9.93
C SER A 138 -15.03 -22.04 9.04
N TYR A 139 -14.46 -21.13 8.25
CA TYR A 139 -13.35 -21.44 7.36
C TYR A 139 -12.05 -21.74 8.11
N GLU A 140 -11.76 -20.98 9.17
CA GLU A 140 -10.60 -21.27 10.04
C GLU A 140 -10.78 -22.59 10.80
N GLN A 141 -12.00 -22.89 11.27
CA GLN A 141 -12.30 -24.18 11.88
C GLN A 141 -12.13 -25.36 10.90
N LEU A 142 -12.36 -25.13 9.60
CA LEU A 142 -12.18 -26.14 8.56
C LEU A 142 -10.73 -26.34 8.13
N ARG A 143 -9.81 -25.41 8.44
CA ARG A 143 -8.41 -25.51 8.00
C ARG A 143 -7.74 -26.84 8.33
N PRO A 144 -7.81 -27.37 9.57
CA PRO A 144 -7.15 -28.65 9.88
C PRO A 144 -7.66 -29.81 9.01
N VAL A 145 -8.96 -29.81 8.69
CA VAL A 145 -9.58 -30.82 7.84
C VAL A 145 -9.13 -30.65 6.39
N ILE A 146 -9.11 -29.41 5.88
CA ILE A 146 -8.62 -29.09 4.53
C ILE A 146 -7.15 -29.46 4.39
N ASP A 147 -6.31 -29.13 5.37
CA ASP A 147 -4.88 -29.47 5.38
C ASP A 147 -4.67 -30.99 5.40
N SER A 148 -5.48 -31.72 6.17
CA SER A 148 -5.48 -33.19 6.15
C SER A 148 -5.83 -33.71 4.76
N PHE A 149 -6.88 -33.18 4.10
CA PHE A 149 -7.24 -33.60 2.75
C PHE A 149 -6.16 -33.28 1.71
N ILE A 150 -5.54 -32.10 1.79
CA ILE A 150 -4.42 -31.72 0.91
C ILE A 150 -3.26 -32.70 1.06
N ASN A 151 -2.91 -33.07 2.30
CA ASN A 151 -1.82 -34.02 2.56
C ASN A 151 -2.16 -35.42 2.04
N THR A 152 -3.37 -35.91 2.27
CA THR A 152 -3.82 -37.22 1.74
C THR A 152 -3.83 -37.22 0.21
N ASN A 153 -4.34 -36.17 -0.44
CA ASN A 153 -4.32 -36.06 -1.90
C ASN A 153 -2.89 -36.11 -2.45
N ARG A 154 -1.96 -35.37 -1.82
CA ARG A 154 -0.55 -35.40 -2.21
C ARG A 154 0.06 -36.81 -2.08
N GLN A 155 -0.29 -37.55 -1.02
CA GLN A 155 0.17 -38.93 -0.84
C GLN A 155 -0.41 -39.87 -1.91
N LEU A 156 -1.69 -39.74 -2.23
CA LEU A 156 -2.34 -40.54 -3.28
C LEU A 156 -1.73 -40.25 -4.66
N GLU A 157 -1.50 -38.97 -4.99
CA GLU A 157 -0.82 -38.57 -6.23
C GLU A 157 0.58 -39.19 -6.34
N GLN A 158 1.35 -39.20 -5.24
CA GLN A 158 2.66 -39.85 -5.19
C GLN A 158 2.56 -41.37 -5.41
N GLN A 159 1.59 -42.03 -4.78
CA GLN A 159 1.38 -43.47 -4.96
C GLN A 159 0.99 -43.81 -6.40
N ILE A 160 0.10 -43.02 -7.02
CA ILE A 160 -0.29 -43.17 -8.42
C ILE A 160 0.96 -43.06 -9.31
N GLN A 161 1.78 -42.03 -9.12
CA GLN A 161 2.99 -41.83 -9.92
C GLN A 161 3.96 -43.02 -9.83
N VAL A 162 4.18 -43.55 -8.61
CA VAL A 162 5.06 -44.71 -8.40
C VAL A 162 4.52 -45.95 -9.12
N LEU A 163 3.22 -46.23 -8.98
CA LEU A 163 2.58 -47.38 -9.64
C LEU A 163 2.63 -47.24 -11.17
N THR A 164 2.37 -46.03 -11.71
CA THR A 164 2.49 -45.77 -13.15
C THR A 164 3.89 -46.04 -13.67
N ASN A 165 4.92 -45.60 -12.95
CA ASN A 165 6.32 -45.87 -13.32
C ASN A 165 6.62 -47.38 -13.30
N GLN A 166 6.16 -48.11 -12.28
CA GLN A 166 6.35 -49.56 -12.20
C GLN A 166 5.69 -50.29 -13.37
N VAL A 167 4.45 -49.94 -13.73
CA VAL A 167 3.75 -50.53 -14.88
C VAL A 167 4.52 -50.28 -16.17
N GLN A 168 5.01 -49.05 -16.40
CA GLN A 168 5.82 -48.75 -17.57
C GLN A 168 7.11 -49.59 -17.63
N THR A 169 7.81 -49.74 -16.51
CA THR A 169 9.05 -50.56 -16.47
C THR A 169 8.78 -52.02 -16.82
N LEU A 170 7.68 -52.59 -16.33
CA LEU A 170 7.28 -53.97 -16.64
C LEU A 170 6.89 -54.15 -18.11
N GLN A 171 6.22 -53.16 -18.71
CA GLN A 171 5.85 -53.17 -20.13
C GLN A 171 7.04 -53.02 -21.07
N THR A 172 8.11 -52.35 -20.65
CA THR A 172 9.35 -52.21 -21.45
C THR A 172 10.33 -53.37 -21.29
N ALA A 173 10.11 -54.24 -20.30
CA ALA A 173 10.98 -55.37 -19.99
C ALA A 173 10.52 -56.71 -20.60
N GLY A 174 9.33 -56.76 -21.19
CA GLY A 174 8.79 -57.90 -21.95
C GLY A 174 8.73 -57.60 -23.44
#